data_AF-A0A699SXH7-F1
#
_entry.id   AF-A0A699SXH7-F1
#
_cell.length_a   1.000
_cell.length_b   1.000
_cell.length_c   1.000
_cell.angle_alpha   90.00
_cell.angle_beta   90.00
_cell.angle_gamma   90.00
#
_symmetry.space_group_name_H-M   'P 1'
#
loop_
_entity.id
_entity.type
_entity.pdbx_description
1 polymer ?
#
loop_
_entity_poly.entity_id
_entity_poly.type
_entity_poly.pdbx_seq_one_letter_code
_entity_poly.pdbx_strand_id
1 'polypeptide(L)' 'TNKRICFLNVGPDEVIRSLFFNKNNDSLITVSVYARDSFSSLKCRTTPIEYIRRGQPDAGFSLFESESLKWPGFVEFDDV' A
#
# COMPACT_ATOMS: atom_id res chain seq x y z
N THR A 1 23.54 -6.94 4.60
CA THR A 1 23.72 -5.55 5.07
C THR A 1 22.37 -4.87 5.09
N ASN A 2 22.05 -4.12 6.16
CA ASN A 2 20.75 -3.43 6.31
C ASN A 2 20.74 -2.14 5.48
N LYS A 3 20.78 -2.27 4.15
CA LYS A 3 20.68 -1.14 3.23
C LYS A 3 19.21 -0.79 3.04
N ARG A 4 18.83 0.46 3.33
CA ARG A 4 17.49 0.97 2.98
C ARG A 4 17.29 0.87 1.47
N ILE A 5 16.17 0.28 1.06
CA ILE A 5 15.83 0.08 -0.35
C ILE A 5 15.02 1.28 -0.89
N CYS A 6 13.95 1.67 -0.20
CA CYS A 6 13.08 2.76 -0.61
C CYS A 6 12.26 3.32 0.57
N PHE A 7 11.50 4.38 0.31
CA PHE A 7 10.34 4.79 1.10
C PHE A 7 9.08 4.38 0.34
N LEU A 8 8.09 3.82 1.04
CA LEU A 8 6.84 3.37 0.42
C LEU A 8 5.71 4.41 0.50
N ASN A 9 5.84 5.39 1.39
CA ASN A 9 4.90 6.50 1.48
C ASN A 9 4.97 7.34 0.19
N VAL A 10 3.81 7.68 -0.37
CA VAL A 10 3.68 8.57 -1.53
C VAL A 10 3.35 10.01 -1.16
N GLY A 11 3.01 10.26 0.11
CA GLY A 11 2.69 11.59 0.62
C GLY A 11 3.03 11.77 2.09
N PRO A 12 3.23 13.02 2.55
CA PRO A 12 3.61 13.33 3.92
C PRO A 12 2.47 13.10 4.93
N ASP A 13 1.23 13.06 4.46
CA ASP A 13 0.05 12.82 5.28
C ASP A 13 -0.41 11.34 5.24
N GLU A 14 0.30 10.48 4.51
CA GLU A 14 0.02 9.04 4.43
C GLU A 14 0.63 8.29 5.62
N VAL A 15 -0.19 7.51 6.32
CA VAL A 15 0.25 6.59 7.37
C VAL A 15 0.01 5.15 6.93
N ILE A 16 1.09 4.39 6.78
CA ILE A 16 1.02 2.96 6.45
C ILE A 16 0.52 2.19 7.68
N ARG A 17 -0.52 1.37 7.48
CA ARG A 17 -1.12 0.51 8.51
C ARG A 17 -0.62 -0.92 8.40
N SER A 18 -0.46 -1.43 7.18
CA SER A 18 0.09 -2.76 6.93
C SER A 18 0.76 -2.83 5.56
N LEU A 19 1.67 -3.80 5.43
CA LEU A 19 2.31 -4.19 4.19
C LEU A 19 2.12 -5.70 4.04
N PHE A 20 1.76 -6.14 2.86
CA PHE A 20 1.55 -7.55 2.54
C PHE A 20 2.26 -7.90 1.24
N PHE A 21 3.08 -8.95 1.26
CA PHE A 21 3.77 -9.43 0.06
C PHE A 21 2.90 -10.46 -0.66
N ASN A 22 2.33 -10.05 -1.80
CA ASN A 22 1.55 -10.93 -2.65
C ASN A 22 2.47 -11.78 -3.53
N LYS A 23 2.68 -13.03 -3.10
CA LYS A 23 3.51 -14.02 -3.78
C LYS A 23 2.98 -14.39 -5.17
N ASN A 24 1.67 -14.29 -5.40
CA ASN A 24 1.03 -14.73 -6.66
C ASN A 24 1.40 -13.84 -7.85
N ASN A 25 1.70 -12.56 -7.62
CA ASN A 25 2.05 -11.62 -8.68
C ASN A 25 3.28 -10.75 -8.36
N ASP A 26 4.13 -11.20 -7.42
CA ASP A 26 5.37 -10.54 -7.00
C ASP A 26 5.18 -9.02 -6.76
N SER A 27 4.21 -8.68 -5.91
CA SER A 27 3.89 -7.30 -5.57
C SER A 27 3.77 -7.08 -4.08
N LEU A 28 4.02 -5.84 -3.65
CA LEU A 28 3.79 -5.40 -2.29
C LEU A 28 2.48 -4.62 -2.23
N ILE A 29 1.52 -5.12 -1.47
CA ILE A 29 0.29 -4.43 -1.15
C ILE A 29 0.55 -3.55 0.06
N THR A 30 0.28 -2.26 -0.08
CA THR A 30 0.35 -1.26 0.98
C THR A 30 -1.06 -0.84 1.35
N VAL A 31 -1.41 -0.98 2.63
CA VAL A 31 -2.63 -0.42 3.20
C VAL A 31 -2.27 0.82 3.99
N SER A 32 -2.86 1.95 3.62
CA SER A 32 -2.61 3.23 4.27
C SER A 32 -3.90 4.00 4.53
N VAL A 33 -3.78 5.00 5.40
CA VAL A 33 -4.80 6.00 5.69
C VAL A 33 -4.17 7.39 5.59
N TYR A 34 -4.98 8.43 5.43
CA TYR A 34 -4.47 9.79 5.23
C TYR A 34 -4.98 10.76 6.29
N ALA A 35 -4.15 11.70 6.73
CA ALA A 35 -4.60 12.70 7.71
C ALA A 35 -5.70 13.62 7.14
N ARG A 36 -5.63 13.92 5.84
CA ARG A 36 -6.63 14.78 5.15
C ARG A 36 -8.04 14.20 5.10
N ASP A 37 -8.20 12.89 5.26
CA ASP A 37 -9.51 12.24 5.34
C ASP A 37 -9.87 11.80 6.77
N SER A 38 -9.21 12.38 7.77
CA SER A 38 -9.37 12.04 9.19
C SER A 38 -9.09 10.55 9.47
N PHE A 39 -8.20 9.95 8.69
CA PHE A 39 -7.86 8.53 8.75
C PHE A 39 -9.06 7.59 8.56
N SER A 40 -10.11 8.06 7.90
CA SER A 40 -11.41 7.37 7.84
C SER A 40 -11.50 6.31 6.74
N SER A 41 -10.66 6.42 5.71
CA SER A 41 -10.70 5.55 4.53
C SER A 41 -9.40 4.78 4.38
N LEU A 42 -9.51 3.46 4.22
CA LEU A 42 -8.39 2.60 3.87
C LEU A 42 -8.11 2.73 2.38
N LYS A 43 -6.84 2.96 2.03
CA LYS A 43 -6.33 2.96 0.67
C LYS A 43 -5.43 1.76 0.50
N CYS A 44 -5.75 0.92 -0.48
CA CYS A 44 -4.97 -0.25 -0.83
C CYS A 44 -4.26 0.04 -2.16
N ARG A 45 -2.93 -0.01 -2.16
CA ARG A 45 -2.08 0.16 -3.34
C ARG A 45 -1.25 -1.10 -3.54
N THR A 46 -1.19 -1.63 -4.76
CA THR A 46 -0.21 -2.65 -5.12
C THR A 46 0.96 -2.00 -5.85
N THR A 47 2.17 -2.35 -5.44
CA THR A 47 3.41 -1.91 -6.08
C THR A 47 4.20 -3.17 -6.47
N PRO A 48 4.37 -3.46 -7.78
CA PRO A 48 5.23 -4.56 -8.22
C PRO A 48 6.65 -4.44 -7.64
N ILE A 49 7.25 -5.55 -7.23
CA ILE A 49 8.63 -5.53 -6.69
C ILE A 49 9.62 -4.97 -7.72
N GLU A 50 9.37 -5.19 -9.01
CA GLU A 50 10.17 -4.61 -10.10
C GLU A 50 10.19 -3.07 -10.06
N TYR A 51 9.09 -2.42 -9.69
CA TYR A 51 9.05 -0.96 -9.58
C TYR A 51 9.90 -0.47 -8.41
N ILE A 52 9.87 -1.19 -7.28
CA ILE A 52 10.74 -0.92 -6.14
C ILE A 52 12.21 -1.07 -6.52
N ARG A 53 12.56 -2.12 -7.27
CA ARG A 53 13.94 -2.36 -7.75
C ARG A 53 14.44 -1.26 -8.69
N ARG A 54 13.55 -0.67 -9.49
CA ARG A 54 13.84 0.47 -10.37
C ARG A 54 13.86 1.82 -9.66
N GLY A 55 13.58 1.87 -8.36
CA GLY A 55 13.51 3.11 -7.60
C GLY A 55 12.23 3.91 -7.85
N GLN A 56 11.15 3.26 -8.26
CA GLN A 56 9.83 3.84 -8.54
C GLN A 56 8.73 3.29 -7.60
N PRO A 57 8.92 3.33 -6.26
CA PRO A 57 7.95 2.76 -5.31
C PRO A 57 6.58 3.46 -5.31
N ASP A 58 6.54 4.69 -5.81
CA ASP A 58 5.36 5.55 -5.95
C ASP A 58 4.53 5.27 -7.21
N ALA A 59 5.07 4.53 -8.17
CA ALA A 59 4.37 4.11 -9.39
C ALA A 59 3.38 2.94 -9.18
N GLY A 60 3.10 2.58 -7.92
CA GLY A 60 2.05 1.61 -7.58
C GLY A 60 0.66 2.14 -7.93
N PHE A 61 -0.30 1.23 -8.08
CA PHE A 61 -1.66 1.56 -8.49
C PHE A 61 -2.69 1.09 -7.45
N SER A 62 -3.84 1.76 -7.43
CA SER A 62 -4.93 1.42 -6.51
C SER A 62 -5.40 -0.01 -6.77
N LEU A 63 -5.52 -0.80 -5.70
CA LEU A 63 -6.09 -2.14 -5.79
C LEU A 63 -7.62 -2.10 -5.94
N PHE A 64 -8.25 -1.07 -5.37
CA PHE A 64 -9.67 -0.81 -5.47
C PHE A 64 -9.87 0.56 -6.10
N GLU A 65 -10.41 0.60 -7.31
CA GLU A 65 -10.64 1.85 -8.04
C GLU A 65 -11.96 2.51 -7.64
N SER A 66 -12.99 1.70 -7.36
CA SER A 66 -14.34 2.19 -7.11
C SER A 66 -14.78 2.06 -5.65
N GLU A 67 -14.16 1.15 -4.91
CA GLU A 67 -14.54 0.80 -3.56
C GLU A 67 -13.86 1.71 -2.55
N SER A 68 -14.67 2.30 -1.67
CA SER A 68 -14.18 3.07 -0.53
C SER A 68 -14.38 2.26 0.74
N LEU A 69 -13.30 1.66 1.21
CA LEU A 69 -13.27 0.95 2.48
C LEU A 69 -13.20 1.97 3.62
N LYS A 70 -14.33 2.20 4.29
CA LYS A 70 -14.43 3.15 5.41
C LYS A 70 -14.71 2.41 6.69
N TRP A 71 -14.28 2.98 7.81
CA TRP A 71 -14.68 2.51 9.14
C TRP A 71 -16.23 2.43 9.23
N PRO A 72 -16.82 1.35 9.81
CA PRO A 72 -16.20 0.25 10.56
C PRO A 72 -15.69 -0.95 9.72
N GLY A 73 -15.47 -0.79 8.41
CA GLY A 73 -14.89 -1.83 7.56
C GLY A 73 -13.41 -2.10 7.80
N PHE A 74 -12.97 -3.33 7.53
CA PHE A 74 -11.57 -3.75 7.51
C PHE A 74 -11.23 -4.47 6.19
N VAL A 75 -9.94 -4.57 5.90
CA VAL A 75 -9.41 -5.44 4.83
C VAL A 75 -8.36 -6.34 5.44
N GLU A 76 -8.45 -7.61 5.10
CA GLU A 76 -7.48 -8.64 5.43
C GLU A 76 -7.03 -9.31 4.14
N PHE A 77 -5.74 -9.61 4.06
CA PHE A 77 -5.15 -10.39 2.97
C PHE A 77 -4.66 -11.70 3.58
N ASP A 78 -5.10 -12.82 3.02
CA ASP A 78 -4.73 -14.16 3.44
C ASP A 78 -3.91 -14.87 2.35
N ASP A 79 -3.06 -15.81 2.76
CA ASP A 79 -2.24 -16.67 1.91
C ASP A 79 -3.11 -17.87 1.44
N VAL A 80 -4.00 -17.67 0.47
CA VAL A 80 -4.80 -18.75 -0.15
C VAL A 80 -4.01 -19.53 -1.20
#